data_AF-A0AAD9PTC2-F1
#
_entry.id   AF-A0AAD9PTC2-F1
#
_cell.length_a   1.000
_cell.length_b   1.000
_cell.length_c   1.000
_cell.angle_alpha   90.00
_cell.angle_beta   90.00
_cell.angle_gamma   90.00
#
_symmetry.space_group_name_H-M   'P 1'
#
loop_
_entity.id
_entity.type
_entity.pdbx_description
1 polymer ?
#
loop_
_entity_poly.entity_id
_entity_poly.type
_entity_poly.pdbx_seq_one_letter_code
_entity_poly.pdbx_strand_id
1 'polypeptide(L)'
;MARLKAGKLEESTHGATTQKLITSLNRGGLWSITMPVQRIFVNIEKHFRLLTPNINLQGINLSCITRKAIIDSDILSNFDLMVADASIESGSHVRRDVLYSIVKLYVRVRAFSVSKDVIQKYKLLTKQAKTKSLLKELSRNQEEPRQD
;
A
#
# COMPACT_ATOMS: atom_id res chain seq x y z
N MET A 1 14.15 -20.82 -7.01
CA MET A 1 13.15 -20.72 -5.91
C MET A 1 13.69 -20.06 -4.63
N ALA A 2 14.98 -20.21 -4.26
CA ALA A 2 15.53 -19.65 -3.01
C ALA A 2 15.35 -18.12 -2.82
N ARG A 3 15.55 -17.32 -3.88
CA ARG A 3 15.41 -15.85 -3.79
C ARG A 3 14.00 -15.35 -3.42
N LEU A 4 12.96 -16.11 -3.77
CA LEU A 4 11.57 -15.74 -3.46
C LEU A 4 11.22 -15.97 -1.99
N LYS A 5 12.02 -16.79 -1.27
CA LYS A 5 11.81 -17.11 0.15
C LYS A 5 12.66 -16.26 1.10
N ALA A 6 13.61 -15.47 0.59
CA ALA A 6 14.51 -14.62 1.38
C ALA A 6 13.81 -13.66 2.35
N GLY A 7 12.55 -13.32 2.06
CA GLY A 7 11.74 -12.44 2.91
C GLY A 7 10.71 -13.16 3.76
N LYS A 8 10.55 -14.47 3.61
CA LYS A 8 9.54 -15.26 4.32
C LYS A 8 10.08 -15.61 5.71
N LEU A 9 9.30 -15.31 6.74
CA LEU A 9 9.57 -15.75 8.09
C LEU A 9 9.09 -17.20 8.23
N GLU A 10 10.00 -18.13 8.51
CA GLU A 10 9.61 -19.50 8.86
C GLU A 10 8.95 -19.52 10.25
N GLU A 11 7.99 -20.43 10.43
CA GLU A 11 7.07 -20.47 11.58
C GLU A 11 7.82 -20.38 12.92
N SER A 12 7.76 -19.21 13.54
CA SER A 12 8.28 -18.97 14.87
C SER A 12 7.36 -18.04 15.63
N THR A 13 7.29 -18.26 16.94
CA THR A 13 6.46 -17.53 17.91
C THR A 13 6.65 -16.00 17.85
N HIS A 14 7.77 -15.53 17.29
CA HIS A 14 8.11 -14.11 17.12
C HIS A 14 7.37 -13.38 15.99
N GLY A 15 6.84 -14.08 14.98
CA GLY A 15 6.00 -13.46 13.94
C GLY A 15 4.67 -12.91 14.48
N ALA A 16 4.20 -13.47 15.59
CA ALA A 16 2.87 -13.21 16.16
C ALA A 16 2.69 -11.81 16.74
N THR A 17 3.76 -11.15 17.20
CA THR A 17 3.64 -9.85 17.89
C THR A 17 3.58 -8.67 16.91
N THR A 18 4.29 -8.74 15.79
CA THR A 18 4.38 -7.64 14.79
C THR A 18 3.40 -7.81 13.63
N GLN A 19 2.97 -9.03 13.30
CA GLN A 19 2.13 -9.33 12.13
C GLN A 19 0.76 -9.92 12.52
N LYS A 20 0.11 -9.32 13.53
CA LYS A 20 -1.16 -9.78 14.09
C LYS A 20 -2.25 -10.06 13.05
N LEU A 21 -2.38 -9.18 12.04
CA LEU A 21 -3.39 -9.35 10.99
C LEU A 21 -3.13 -10.60 10.14
N ILE A 22 -1.87 -10.89 9.83
CA ILE A 22 -1.52 -12.11 9.08
C ILE A 22 -1.85 -13.32 9.93
N THR A 23 -1.44 -13.34 11.20
CA THR A 23 -1.75 -14.48 12.09
C THR A 23 -3.24 -14.70 12.33
N SER A 24 -4.04 -13.64 12.39
CA SER A 24 -5.49 -13.75 12.64
C SER A 24 -6.30 -14.12 11.40
N LEU A 25 -5.84 -13.78 10.20
CA LEU A 25 -6.59 -13.97 8.95
C LEU A 25 -6.06 -15.12 8.09
N ASN A 26 -4.88 -15.68 8.41
CA ASN A 26 -4.29 -16.74 7.62
C ASN A 26 -5.12 -18.02 7.68
N ARG A 27 -5.45 -18.56 6.49
CA ARG A 27 -6.11 -19.87 6.31
C ARG A 27 -5.24 -20.84 5.49
N GLY A 28 -3.92 -20.69 5.58
CA GLY A 28 -2.92 -21.53 4.91
C GLY A 28 -2.27 -20.92 3.65
N GLY A 29 -2.64 -19.69 3.27
CA GLY A 29 -2.16 -19.04 2.04
C GLY A 29 -1.37 -17.75 2.23
N LEU A 30 -1.34 -17.18 3.45
CA LEU A 30 -0.58 -15.96 3.74
C LEU A 30 0.78 -16.30 4.33
N TRP A 31 1.79 -15.49 3.99
CA TRP A 31 3.14 -15.60 4.52
C TRP A 31 3.44 -14.46 5.48
N SER A 32 3.98 -14.80 6.64
CA SER A 32 4.68 -13.85 7.49
C SER A 32 6.00 -13.48 6.85
N ILE A 33 6.40 -12.21 7.00
CA ILE A 33 7.66 -11.69 6.45
C ILE A 33 8.65 -11.30 7.56
N THR A 34 9.93 -11.34 7.24
CA THR A 34 11.01 -10.96 8.18
C THR A 34 10.97 -9.46 8.51
N MET A 35 11.55 -9.06 9.64
CA MET A 35 11.56 -7.66 10.07
C MET A 35 12.24 -6.72 9.06
N PRO A 36 13.37 -7.09 8.41
CA PRO A 36 13.96 -6.24 7.37
C PRO A 36 12.99 -5.95 6.22
N VAL A 37 12.22 -6.96 5.78
CA VAL A 37 11.23 -6.79 4.71
C VAL A 37 10.09 -5.87 5.14
N GLN A 38 9.62 -5.99 6.38
CA GLN A 38 8.62 -5.06 6.91
C GLN A 38 9.15 -3.61 6.88
N ARG A 39 10.40 -3.39 7.30
CA ARG A 39 11.03 -2.07 7.30
C ARG A 39 11.19 -1.50 5.88
N ILE A 40 11.55 -2.34 4.91
CA ILE A 40 11.58 -1.96 3.49
C ILE A 40 10.21 -1.41 3.07
N PHE A 41 9.14 -2.18 3.27
CA PHE A 41 7.80 -1.74 2.84
C PHE A 41 7.30 -0.50 3.59
N VAL A 42 7.57 -0.40 4.89
CA VAL A 42 7.21 0.80 5.68
C VAL A 42 7.91 2.04 5.14
N ASN A 43 9.21 1.95 4.80
CA ASN A 43 9.96 3.10 4.29
C ASN A 43 9.56 3.45 2.85
N ILE A 44 9.26 2.46 1.99
CA ILE A 44 8.70 2.74 0.65
C ILE A 44 7.36 3.49 0.80
N GLU A 45 6.50 3.07 1.73
CA GLU A 45 5.22 3.72 1.98
C GLU A 45 5.39 5.15 2.54
N LYS A 46 6.41 5.42 3.36
CA LYS A 46 6.73 6.79 3.79
C LYS A 46 7.04 7.69 2.59
N HIS A 47 7.92 7.23 1.68
CA HIS A 47 8.22 7.96 0.44
C HIS A 47 6.97 8.16 -0.42
N PHE A 48 6.14 7.12 -0.55
CA PHE A 48 4.88 7.21 -1.29
C PHE A 48 4.00 8.32 -0.72
N ARG A 49 3.70 8.28 0.59
CA ARG A 49 2.83 9.28 1.24
C ARG A 49 3.36 10.70 1.17
N LEU A 50 4.67 10.87 1.37
CA LEU A 50 5.33 12.19 1.31
C LEU A 50 5.21 12.82 -0.09
N LEU A 51 5.24 11.99 -1.13
CA LEU A 51 5.13 12.43 -2.53
C LEU A 51 3.70 12.38 -3.09
N THR A 52 2.73 11.96 -2.27
CA THR A 52 1.30 12.01 -2.57
C THR A 52 0.52 12.71 -1.44
N PRO A 53 0.85 13.97 -1.08
CA PRO A 53 0.10 14.70 -0.08
C PRO A 53 -1.34 14.90 -0.57
N ASN A 54 -2.29 14.24 0.10
CA ASN A 54 -3.72 14.28 -0.19
C ASN A 54 -4.20 15.72 -0.38
N ILE A 55 -4.92 16.02 -1.47
CA ILE A 55 -6.05 16.97 -1.52
C ILE A 55 -6.74 16.86 -2.89
N ASN A 56 -6.02 16.75 -4.01
CA ASN A 56 -6.59 16.56 -5.34
C ASN A 56 -5.56 15.87 -6.26
N LEU A 57 -5.34 14.57 -6.05
CA LEU A 57 -4.39 13.79 -6.84
C LEU A 57 -4.83 13.73 -8.31
N GLN A 58 -4.29 14.62 -9.15
CA GLN A 58 -4.45 14.57 -10.61
C GLN A 58 -3.61 13.44 -11.23
N GLY A 59 -2.57 12.98 -10.53
CA GLY A 59 -1.71 11.88 -10.95
C GLY A 59 -0.70 11.52 -9.87
N ILE A 60 -0.14 10.32 -9.97
CA ILE A 60 0.89 9.82 -9.06
C ILE A 60 2.19 9.63 -9.86
N ASN A 61 3.25 10.34 -9.50
CA ASN A 61 4.54 10.20 -10.16
C ASN A 61 5.30 8.96 -9.63
N LEU A 62 4.98 7.80 -10.19
CA LEU A 62 5.58 6.52 -9.79
C LEU A 62 7.10 6.51 -9.93
N SER A 63 7.62 7.10 -11.02
CA SER A 63 9.06 7.15 -11.29
C SER A 63 9.81 7.94 -10.23
N CYS A 64 9.26 9.08 -9.77
CA CYS A 64 9.85 9.88 -8.71
C CYS A 64 9.91 9.10 -7.39
N ILE A 65 8.78 8.48 -7.00
CA ILE A 65 8.68 7.69 -5.77
C ILE A 65 9.68 6.52 -5.80
N THR A 66 9.71 5.76 -6.91
CA THR A 66 10.66 4.65 -7.06
C THR A 66 12.10 5.13 -6.96
N ARG A 67 12.47 6.22 -7.65
CA ARG A 67 13.85 6.77 -7.61
C ARG A 67 14.28 7.21 -6.21
N LYS A 68 13.38 7.82 -5.44
CA LYS A 68 13.68 8.22 -4.05
C LYS A 68 13.82 7.02 -3.13
N ALA A 69 12.96 6.01 -3.29
CA ALA A 69 12.99 4.82 -2.45
C ALA A 69 14.21 3.91 -2.71
N ILE A 70 14.70 3.79 -3.94
CA ILE A 70 15.85 2.89 -4.23
C ILE A 70 17.21 3.40 -3.73
N ILE A 71 17.33 4.70 -3.46
CA ILE A 71 18.56 5.32 -2.92
C ILE A 71 18.48 5.56 -1.40
N ASP A 72 17.35 5.18 -0.78
CA ASP A 72 17.13 5.36 0.65
C ASP A 72 18.00 4.38 1.44
N SER A 73 18.76 4.91 2.41
CA SER A 73 19.73 4.13 3.18
C SER A 73 19.08 3.06 4.05
N ASP A 74 17.89 3.32 4.59
CA ASP A 74 17.18 2.34 5.41
C ASP A 74 16.65 1.20 4.53
N ILE A 75 16.13 1.51 3.35
CA ILE A 75 15.68 0.50 2.39
C ILE A 75 16.87 -0.35 1.93
N LEU A 76 18.00 0.28 1.58
CA LEU A 76 19.21 -0.41 1.14
C LEU A 76 19.78 -1.34 2.21
N SER A 77 19.97 -0.83 3.44
CA SER A 77 20.51 -1.63 4.54
C SER A 77 19.62 -2.81 4.92
N ASN A 78 18.29 -2.63 4.95
CA ASN A 78 17.38 -3.74 5.24
C ASN A 78 17.31 -4.74 4.08
N PHE A 79 17.50 -4.30 2.84
CA PHE A 79 17.62 -5.19 1.69
C PHE A 79 18.89 -6.03 1.76
N ASP A 80 20.03 -5.44 2.11
CA ASP A 80 21.28 -6.16 2.29
C ASP A 80 21.17 -7.21 3.41
N LEU A 81 20.48 -6.89 4.52
CA LEU A 81 20.18 -7.88 5.58
C LEU A 81 19.31 -9.04 5.06
N MET A 82 18.27 -8.76 4.28
CA MET A 82 17.42 -9.80 3.67
C MET A 82 18.22 -10.71 2.72
N VAL A 83 19.14 -10.14 1.93
CA VAL A 83 19.98 -10.91 1.00
C VAL A 83 21.00 -11.77 1.76
N ALA A 84 21.60 -11.22 2.82
CA ALA A 84 22.58 -11.92 3.65
C ALA A 84 21.94 -13.14 4.37
N ASP A 85 20.75 -12.95 4.96
CA ASP A 85 20.01 -14.02 5.65
C ASP A 85 19.69 -15.20 4.72
N ALA A 86 19.36 -14.89 3.46
CA ALA A 86 19.05 -15.90 2.47
C ALA A 86 20.27 -16.62 1.88
N SER A 87 21.49 -16.28 2.32
CA SER A 87 22.75 -16.83 1.80
C SER A 87 22.85 -16.76 0.27
N ILE A 88 22.28 -15.71 -0.34
CA ILE A 88 22.21 -15.56 -1.79
C ILE A 88 23.49 -14.87 -2.27
N GLU A 89 24.42 -15.64 -2.80
CA GLU A 89 25.49 -15.08 -3.62
C GLU A 89 24.89 -14.55 -4.92
N SER A 90 25.00 -13.24 -5.14
CA SER A 90 24.46 -12.59 -6.33
C SER A 90 25.33 -11.42 -6.75
N GLY A 91 25.52 -11.30 -8.07
CA GLY A 91 26.21 -10.15 -8.65
C GLY A 91 25.53 -8.84 -8.28
N SER A 92 26.32 -7.77 -8.15
CA SER A 92 25.84 -6.44 -7.74
C SER A 92 24.69 -5.91 -8.61
N HIS A 93 24.74 -6.16 -9.92
CA HIS A 93 23.68 -5.78 -10.87
C HIS A 93 22.35 -6.47 -10.56
N VAL A 94 22.39 -7.77 -10.28
CA VAL A 94 21.21 -8.57 -9.96
C VAL A 94 20.55 -8.09 -8.67
N ARG A 95 21.34 -7.75 -7.65
CA ARG A 95 20.82 -7.19 -6.39
C ARG A 95 20.07 -5.88 -6.62
N ARG A 96 20.65 -4.97 -7.42
CA ARG A 96 20.03 -3.70 -7.77
C ARG A 96 18.72 -3.90 -8.55
N ASP A 97 18.70 -4.81 -9.50
CA ASP A 97 17.50 -5.10 -10.30
C ASP A 97 16.37 -5.72 -9.45
N VAL A 98 16.72 -6.58 -8.51
CA VAL A 98 15.75 -7.17 -7.56
C VAL A 98 15.18 -6.09 -6.65
N LEU A 99 16.02 -5.24 -6.03
CA LEU A 99 15.55 -4.14 -5.20
C LEU A 99 14.66 -3.19 -5.99
N TYR A 100 15.11 -2.78 -7.18
CA TYR A 100 14.32 -1.92 -8.07
C TYR A 100 12.95 -2.54 -8.41
N SER A 101 12.92 -3.85 -8.68
CA SER A 101 11.68 -4.57 -8.97
C SER A 101 10.74 -4.63 -7.77
N ILE A 102 11.25 -4.87 -6.55
CA ILE A 102 10.47 -4.85 -5.31
C ILE A 102 9.83 -3.47 -5.10
N VAL A 103 10.64 -2.41 -5.17
CA VAL A 103 10.17 -1.03 -4.98
C VAL A 103 9.15 -0.65 -6.05
N LYS A 104 9.45 -0.93 -7.31
CA LYS A 104 8.57 -0.63 -8.45
C LYS A 104 7.23 -1.35 -8.35
N LEU A 105 7.23 -2.62 -7.94
CA LEU A 105 6.01 -3.39 -7.74
C LEU A 105 5.17 -2.79 -6.61
N TYR A 106 5.78 -2.51 -5.45
CA TYR A 106 5.09 -1.91 -4.32
C TYR A 106 4.42 -0.59 -4.71
N VAL A 107 5.18 0.33 -5.32
CA VAL A 107 4.68 1.66 -5.71
C VAL A 107 3.52 1.56 -6.70
N ARG A 108 3.57 0.63 -7.65
CA ARG A 108 2.48 0.39 -8.61
C ARG A 108 1.22 -0.12 -7.93
N VAL A 109 1.33 -1.15 -7.10
CA VAL A 109 0.18 -1.72 -6.37
C VAL A 109 -0.43 -0.66 -5.45
N ARG A 110 0.41 0.11 -4.75
CA ARG A 110 -0.05 1.17 -3.86
C ARG A 110 -0.79 2.29 -4.60
N ALA A 111 -0.28 2.71 -5.76
CA ALA A 111 -0.95 3.70 -6.60
C ALA A 111 -2.32 3.22 -7.08
N PHE A 112 -2.44 1.94 -7.44
CA PHE A 112 -3.73 1.34 -7.78
C PHE A 112 -4.69 1.35 -6.58
N SER A 113 -4.23 0.97 -5.38
CA SER A 113 -5.04 1.04 -4.16
C SER A 113 -5.54 2.46 -3.88
N VAL A 114 -4.66 3.47 -3.94
CA VAL A 114 -5.05 4.87 -3.72
C VAL A 114 -6.05 5.34 -4.77
N SER A 115 -5.85 4.97 -6.03
CA SER A 115 -6.79 5.31 -7.11
C SER A 115 -8.18 4.72 -6.83
N LYS A 116 -8.24 3.47 -6.35
CA LYS A 116 -9.49 2.82 -5.95
C LYS A 116 -10.16 3.54 -4.79
N ASP A 117 -9.41 3.94 -3.77
CA ASP A 117 -9.91 4.68 -2.61
C ASP A 117 -10.47 6.05 -3.01
N VAL A 118 -9.79 6.77 -3.91
CA VAL A 118 -10.24 8.06 -4.45
C VAL A 118 -11.57 7.90 -5.20
N ILE A 119 -11.66 6.91 -6.10
CA ILE A 119 -12.90 6.62 -6.84
C ILE A 119 -14.05 6.29 -5.87
N GLN A 120 -13.77 5.46 -4.85
CA GLN A 120 -14.77 5.06 -3.87
C GLN A 120 -15.25 6.25 -3.02
N LYS A 121 -14.33 7.15 -2.63
CA LYS A 121 -14.66 8.41 -1.96
C LYS A 121 -15.60 9.26 -2.80
N TYR A 122 -15.31 9.48 -4.08
CA TYR A 122 -16.19 10.25 -4.96
C TYR A 122 -17.57 9.60 -5.12
N LYS A 123 -17.63 8.27 -5.33
CA LYS A 123 -18.90 7.54 -5.38
C LYS A 123 -19.73 7.73 -4.11
N LEU A 124 -19.09 7.71 -2.94
CA LEU A 124 -19.76 7.93 -1.65
C LEU A 124 -20.28 9.36 -1.52
N LEU A 125 -19.45 10.36 -1.85
CA LEU A 125 -19.84 11.77 -1.81
C LEU A 125 -21.01 12.07 -2.76
N THR A 126 -21.01 11.52 -3.97
CA THR A 126 -22.12 11.67 -4.92
C THR A 126 -23.41 11.05 -4.39
N LYS A 127 -23.33 9.84 -3.80
CA LYS A 127 -24.50 9.21 -3.16
C LYS A 127 -25.06 10.09 -2.04
N GLN A 128 -24.19 10.58 -1.16
CA GLN A 128 -24.57 11.44 -0.05
C GLN A 128 -25.23 12.75 -0.53
N ALA A 129 -24.68 13.38 -1.58
CA ALA A 129 -25.24 14.60 -2.16
C ALA A 129 -26.64 14.36 -2.76
N LYS A 130 -26.83 13.25 -3.48
CA LYS A 130 -28.14 12.86 -4.03
C LYS A 130 -29.18 12.62 -2.94
N THR A 131 -28.85 11.86 -1.90
CA THR A 131 -29.76 11.62 -0.76
C THR A 131 -30.14 12.94 -0.09
N LYS A 132 -29.18 13.84 0.14
CA LYS A 132 -29.48 15.17 0.70
C LYS A 132 -30.40 16.00 -0.21
N SER A 133 -30.23 15.92 -1.53
CA SER A 133 -31.09 16.61 -2.49
C SER A 133 -32.52 16.08 -2.46
N LEU A 134 -32.69 14.76 -2.48
CA LEU A 134 -34.02 14.12 -2.43
C LEU A 134 -34.76 14.45 -1.14
N LEU A 135 -34.07 14.48 0.00
CA LEU A 135 -34.67 14.87 1.28
C LEU A 135 -35.16 16.33 1.24
N LYS A 136 -34.39 17.25 0.67
CA LYS A 136 -34.81 18.65 0.52
C LYS A 136 -36.05 18.80 -0.38
N GLU A 137 -36.12 18.02 -1.44
CA GLU A 137 -37.25 18.02 -2.37
C GLU A 137 -38.53 17.48 -1.71
N LEU A 138 -38.43 16.38 -0.95
CA LEU A 138 -39.55 15.83 -0.19
C LEU A 138 -40.07 16.82 0.86
N SER A 139 -39.19 17.51 1.59
CA SER A 139 -39.59 18.53 2.57
C SER A 139 -40.35 19.67 1.89
N ARG A 140 -39.87 20.17 0.74
CA ARG A 140 -40.55 21.24 0.00
C ARG A 140 -41.94 20.81 -0.49
N ASN A 141 -42.07 19.57 -0.97
CA ASN A 141 -43.36 19.05 -1.45
C ASN A 141 -44.38 18.81 -0.31
N GLN A 142 -43.94 18.76 0.96
CA GLN A 142 -44.83 18.71 2.12
C GLN A 142 -45.33 20.10 2.56
N GLU A 143 -44.63 21.16 2.19
CA GLU A 143 -44.96 22.55 2.55
C GLU A 143 -45.88 23.25 1.53
N GLU A 144 -46.03 22.71 0.32
CA GLU A 144 -47.00 23.22 -0.67
C GLU A 144 -48.44 22.78 -0.30
N PRO A 145 -49.38 23.71 -0.01
CA PRO A 145 -50.77 23.34 0.24
C PRO A 145 -51.39 22.77 -1.04
N ARG A 146 -52.03 21.60 -0.94
CA ARG A 146 -52.87 21.07 -2.02
C ARG A 146 -53.99 22.07 -2.26
N GLN A 147 -53.93 22.79 -3.38
CA GLN A 147 -55.06 23.56 -3.90
C GLN A 147 -56.00 22.57 -4.59
N ASP A 148 -56.99 22.10 -3.85
CA ASP A 148 -58.22 21.49 -4.38
C ASP A 148 -59.35 22.52 -4.31
#